data_AF-A0A7W4JXL6-F1
#
_entry.id   AF-A0A7W4JXL6-F1
#
_cell.length_a   1.000
_cell.length_b   1.000
_cell.length_c   1.000
_cell.angle_alpha   90.00
_cell.angle_beta   90.00
_cell.angle_gamma   90.00
#
_symmetry.space_group_name_H-M   'P 1'
#
loop_
_entity.id
_entity.type
_entity.pdbx_description
1 polymer ?
#
loop_
_entity_poly.entity_id
_entity_poly.type
_entity_poly.pdbx_seq_one_letter_code
_entity_poly.pdbx_strand_id
1 'polypeptide(L)' 'MAQQIDWQRLSPVVSRLVRDGVSPGRIAAQLGLSRSAVRNFIDRLAEIAEAA' A
#
# COMPACT_ATOMS: atom_id res chain seq x y z
N MET A 1 -7.39 -20.48 3.87
CA MET A 1 -6.55 -20.14 2.69
C MET A 1 -6.13 -18.68 2.83
N ALA A 2 -4.88 -18.40 3.15
CA ALA A 2 -4.37 -17.02 3.14
C ALA A 2 -4.15 -16.63 1.67
N GLN A 3 -4.96 -15.71 1.15
CA GLN A 3 -4.74 -15.18 -0.20
C GLN A 3 -3.38 -14.49 -0.22
N GLN A 4 -2.49 -14.94 -1.09
CA GLN A 4 -1.18 -14.32 -1.28
C GLN A 4 -1.41 -12.94 -1.90
N ILE A 5 -1.18 -11.88 -1.12
CA ILE A 5 -1.35 -10.51 -1.60
C ILE A 5 -0.19 -10.23 -2.56
N ASP A 6 -0.52 -9.98 -3.83
CA ASP A 6 0.47 -9.59 -4.84
C ASP A 6 0.83 -8.11 -4.70
N TRP A 7 1.77 -7.84 -3.79
CA TRP A 7 2.20 -6.49 -3.47
C TRP A 7 2.89 -5.79 -4.65
N GLN A 8 3.49 -6.52 -5.58
CA GLN A 8 4.11 -5.92 -6.77
C GLN A 8 3.06 -5.29 -7.70
N ARG A 9 1.93 -5.98 -7.93
CA ARG A 9 0.82 -5.41 -8.71
C ARG A 9 0.11 -4.27 -7.98
N LEU A 10 0.08 -4.29 -6.66
CA LEU A 10 -0.55 -3.24 -5.86
C LEU A 10 0.33 -1.99 -5.66
N SER A 11 1.66 -2.11 -5.81
CA SER A 11 2.62 -1.01 -5.69
C SER A 11 2.23 0.27 -6.44
N PRO A 12 1.97 0.24 -7.77
CA PRO A 12 1.60 1.45 -8.50
C PRO A 12 0.26 2.04 -8.05
N VAL A 13 -0.69 1.19 -7.65
CA VAL A 13 -2.01 1.61 -7.18
C VAL A 13 -1.91 2.31 -5.83
N VAL A 14 -1.22 1.68 -4.87
CA VAL A 14 -1.02 2.26 -3.53
C VAL A 14 -0.20 3.53 -3.61
N SER A 15 0.89 3.55 -4.38
CA SER A 15 1.72 4.75 -4.58
C SER A 15 0.90 5.92 -5.14
N ARG A 16 0.04 5.66 -6.14
CA ARG A 16 -0.87 6.68 -6.68
C ARG A 16 -1.87 7.17 -5.62
N LEU A 17 -2.51 6.26 -4.89
CA LEU A 17 -3.47 6.64 -3.84
C LEU A 17 -2.81 7.47 -2.73
N VAL A 18 -1.59 7.11 -2.33
CA VAL A 18 -0.82 7.91 -1.36
C VAL A 18 -0.50 9.29 -1.93
N ARG A 19 -0.10 9.39 -3.21
CA ARG A 19 0.16 10.68 -3.89
C ARG A 19 -1.10 11.54 -4.02
N ASP A 20 -2.26 10.93 -4.23
CA ASP A 20 -3.59 11.58 -4.22
C ASP A 20 -4.04 12.01 -2.79
N GLY A 21 -3.22 11.75 -1.76
CA GLY A 21 -3.53 12.11 -0.37
C GLY A 21 -4.54 11.18 0.31
N VAL A 22 -4.79 10.00 -0.26
CA VAL A 22 -5.73 9.04 0.33
C VAL A 22 -5.13 8.44 1.60
N SER A 23 -5.90 8.50 2.70
CA SER A 23 -5.44 7.97 3.98
C SER A 23 -5.27 6.44 3.94
N PRO A 24 -4.27 5.86 4.64
CA PRO A 24 -4.01 4.41 4.64
C PRO A 24 -5.22 3.55 5.02
N GLY A 25 -6.09 4.05 5.92
CA GLY A 25 -7.32 3.36 6.30
C GLY A 25 -8.32 3.22 5.16
N ARG A 26 -8.41 4.23 4.29
CA ARG A 26 -9.28 4.22 3.11
C ARG A 26 -8.71 3.33 2.00
N ILE A 27 -7.39 3.35 1.82
CA ILE A 27 -6.68 2.42 0.92
C ILE A 27 -6.92 0.97 1.36
N ALA A 28 -6.82 0.69 2.66
CA ALA A 28 -7.07 -0.65 3.20
C ALA A 28 -8.51 -1.12 2.98
N ALA A 29 -9.50 -0.25 3.21
CA ALA A 29 -10.90 -0.55 2.92
C ALA A 29 -11.14 -0.79 1.42
N GLN A 30 -10.51 0.02 0.55
CA GLN A 30 -10.68 -0.07 -0.90
C GLN A 30 -10.04 -1.34 -1.49
N LEU A 31 -8.93 -1.81 -0.91
CA LEU A 31 -8.22 -3.01 -1.35
C LEU A 31 -8.67 -4.28 -0.62
N GLY A 32 -9.59 -4.18 0.35
CA GLY A 32 -9.99 -5.31 1.18
C GLY A 32 -8.86 -5.86 2.05
N LEU A 33 -7.91 -4.99 2.43
CA LEU A 33 -6.71 -5.35 3.17
C LEU A 33 -6.77 -4.88 4.62
N SER A 34 -5.96 -5.49 5.48
CA SER A 34 -5.77 -5.02 6.85
C SER A 34 -5.02 -3.69 6.86
N ARG A 35 -5.46 -2.76 7.72
CA ARG A 35 -4.79 -1.46 7.94
C ARG A 35 -3.30 -1.62 8.24
N SER A 36 -2.91 -2.63 9.02
CA SER A 36 -1.52 -2.93 9.35
C SER A 36 -0.70 -3.36 8.13
N ALA A 37 -1.29 -4.16 7.23
CA ALA A 37 -0.63 -4.62 6.02
C ALA A 37 -0.36 -3.46 5.05
N VAL A 38 -1.36 -2.59 4.87
CA VAL A 38 -1.20 -1.37 4.05
C VAL A 38 -0.18 -0.42 4.67
N ARG A 39 -0.19 -0.22 5.99
CA ARG A 39 0.80 0.67 6.63
C ARG A 39 2.24 0.17 6.44
N ASN A 40 2.48 -1.11 6.68
CA ASN A 40 3.78 -1.73 6.45
C ASN A 40 4.22 -1.62 4.98
N PHE A 41 3.27 -1.76 4.05
CA PHE A 41 3.57 -1.62 2.63
C PHE A 41 3.92 -0.18 2.23
N ILE A 42 3.19 0.81 2.73
CA ILE A 42 3.47 2.23 2.48
C ILE A 42 4.85 2.62 3.02
N ASP A 43 5.20 2.14 4.22
CA ASP A 43 6.51 2.37 4.85
C ASP A 43 7.65 1.88 3.94
N ARG A 44 7.54 0.64 3.43
CA ARG A 44 8.50 0.08 2.46
C ARG A 44 8.56 0.85 1.14
N LEU A 45 7.44 1.36 0.65
CA LEU A 45 7.42 2.18 -0.56
C LEU A 45 8.16 3.50 -0.36
N ALA A 46 8.05 4.10 0.84
CA ALA A 46 8.76 5.32 1.18
C ALA A 46 10.28 5.09 1.26
N GLU A 47 10.71 3.99 1.89
CA GLU A 47 12.15 3.62 1.94
C GLU A 47 12.77 3.46 0.55
N ILE A 48 12.02 2.87 -0.40
CA ILE A 48 12.49 2.70 -1.79
C ILE A 48 12.53 4.04 -2.54
N ALA A 49 11.56 4.93 -2.28
CA ALA A 49 11.48 6.23 -2.95
C ALA A 49 12.56 7.22 -2.48
N GLU A 50 13.00 7.14 -1.23
CA GLU A 50 14.10 7.99 -0.71
C GLU A 50 15.49 7.46 -1.08
N ALA A 51 15.60 6.20 -1.49
CA ALA A 51 16.85 5.57 -1.91
C ALA A 51 17.16 5.71 -3.42
N ALA A 52 16.28 6.34 -4.20
CA ALA A 52 16.37 6.49 -5.67
C ALA A 52 16.56 7.95 -6.09
#